data_AF-A0A8D9PAQ7-F1
#
_entry.id   AF-A0A8D9PAQ7-F1
#
_cell.length_a   1.000
_cell.length_b   1.000
_cell.length_c   1.000
_cell.angle_alpha   90.00
_cell.angle_beta   90.00
_cell.angle_gamma   90.00
#
_symmetry.space_group_name_H-M   'P 1'
#
loop_
_entity.id
_entity.type
_entity.pdbx_description
1 polymer ?
#
loop_
_entity_poly.entity_id
_entity_poly.type
_entity_poly.pdbx_seq_one_letter_code
_entity_poly.pdbx_strand_id
1 'polypeptide(L)'
;MQSSVVITDGTGLEVLTQLNAAFATLASCNTGASEPTETYPAMHWLDTSGANAVLKQRNADNTAWIERGTFIDNKFHSADRTQIIVRELTLSTEWEGDSVPFTQEIEVEELSETDAPTITIVPAGTHSEQMAQVAEFSKVYRGVTTDGKITFYAKEATVLPVALQMQLIK
;
A
#
# COMPACT_ATOMS: atom_id res chain seq x y z
N MET A 1 21.04 18.05 -1.04
CA MET A 1 21.39 19.47 -1.20
C MET A 1 20.63 20.21 -0.13
N GLN A 2 21.28 20.45 1.00
CA GLN A 2 20.71 21.22 2.09
C GLN A 2 21.78 22.22 2.50
N SER A 3 21.40 23.48 2.55
CA SER A 3 22.26 24.60 2.94
C SER A 3 21.41 25.58 3.73
N SER A 4 22.07 26.43 4.52
CA SER A 4 21.36 27.48 5.23
C SER A 4 20.62 28.38 4.25
N VAL A 5 19.43 28.80 4.65
CA VAL A 5 18.67 29.86 3.95
C VAL A 5 18.88 31.22 4.60
N VAL A 6 19.70 31.28 5.65
CA VAL A 6 20.17 32.50 6.29
C VAL A 6 21.48 32.90 5.62
N ILE A 7 21.54 34.15 5.15
CA ILE A 7 22.73 34.70 4.50
C ILE A 7 23.54 35.46 5.55
N THR A 8 24.79 35.06 5.74
CA THR A 8 25.74 35.78 6.61
C THR A 8 26.53 36.81 5.81
N ASP A 9 26.98 37.86 6.50
CA ASP A 9 27.90 38.84 5.92
C ASP A 9 29.18 38.16 5.39
N GLY A 10 29.75 38.75 4.35
CA GLY A 10 30.96 38.28 3.70
C GLY A 10 31.34 39.15 2.51
N THR A 11 32.35 38.73 1.77
CA THR A 11 32.67 39.29 0.46
C THR A 11 31.51 39.10 -0.52
N GLY A 12 31.46 39.90 -1.59
CA GLY A 12 30.40 39.76 -2.59
C GLY A 12 30.33 38.36 -3.22
N LEU A 13 31.48 37.68 -3.36
CA LEU A 13 31.54 36.32 -3.88
C LEU A 13 30.97 35.29 -2.88
N GLU A 14 31.26 35.45 -1.60
CA GLU A 14 30.75 34.56 -0.54
C GLU A 14 29.24 34.68 -0.41
N VAL A 15 28.70 35.90 -0.41
CA VAL A 15 27.25 36.15 -0.36
C VAL A 15 26.54 35.57 -1.59
N LEU A 16 27.09 35.75 -2.79
CA LEU A 16 26.53 35.15 -4.02
C LEU A 16 26.52 33.62 -3.95
N THR A 17 27.57 33.02 -3.39
CA THR A 17 27.67 31.57 -3.22
C THR A 17 26.59 31.05 -2.27
N GLN A 18 26.42 31.72 -1.11
CA GLN A 18 25.37 31.39 -0.15
C GLN A 18 23.98 31.51 -0.77
N LEU A 19 23.72 32.57 -1.53
CA LEU A 19 22.43 32.80 -2.17
C LEU A 19 22.06 31.68 -3.16
N ASN A 20 23.01 31.29 -4.02
CA ASN A 20 22.78 30.20 -4.97
C ASN A 20 22.52 28.86 -4.25
N ALA A 21 23.24 28.61 -3.14
CA ALA A 21 23.03 27.41 -2.33
C ALA A 21 21.67 27.40 -1.62
N ALA A 22 21.24 28.55 -1.08
CA ALA A 22 19.91 28.72 -0.47
C ALA A 22 18.80 28.47 -1.50
N PHE A 23 18.91 29.05 -2.70
CA PHE A 23 17.92 28.82 -3.77
C PHE A 23 17.90 27.38 -4.27
N ALA A 24 19.05 26.72 -4.39
CA ALA A 24 19.09 25.30 -4.73
C ALA A 24 18.42 24.43 -3.64
N THR A 25 18.58 24.80 -2.37
CA THR A 25 17.94 24.13 -1.24
C THR A 25 16.41 24.28 -1.30
N LEU A 26 15.91 25.49 -1.55
CA LEU A 26 14.48 25.74 -1.72
C LEU A 26 13.90 25.06 -2.96
N ALA A 27 14.59 25.15 -4.10
CA ALA A 27 14.16 24.54 -5.37
C ALA A 27 14.05 23.01 -5.29
N SER A 28 14.83 22.38 -4.41
CA SER A 28 14.79 20.94 -4.16
C SER A 28 13.91 20.56 -2.98
N CYS A 29 13.11 21.46 -2.40
CA CYS A 29 12.31 21.18 -1.20
C CYS A 29 13.15 20.53 -0.07
N ASN A 30 14.35 21.06 0.17
CA ASN A 30 15.29 20.57 1.17
C ASN A 30 15.68 19.08 1.02
N THR A 31 15.66 18.52 -0.19
CA THR A 31 15.91 17.08 -0.43
C THR A 31 17.26 16.62 0.14
N GLY A 32 17.24 15.51 0.88
CA GLY A 32 18.45 14.84 1.38
C GLY A 32 18.15 13.69 2.36
N ALA A 33 19.16 12.86 2.63
CA ALA A 33 19.08 11.70 3.54
C ALA A 33 19.21 12.07 5.03
N SER A 34 19.52 13.32 5.35
CA SER A 34 19.58 13.83 6.72
C SER A 34 18.54 14.91 6.91
N GLU A 35 18.03 15.04 8.14
CA GLU A 35 17.10 16.12 8.49
C GLU A 35 17.77 17.49 8.30
N PRO A 36 17.06 18.48 7.70
CA PRO A 36 17.52 19.85 7.65
C PRO A 36 17.82 20.40 9.05
N THR A 37 18.98 21.03 9.22
CA THR A 37 19.40 21.59 10.52
C THR A 37 18.59 22.83 10.93
N GLU A 38 18.28 23.67 9.96
CA GLU A 38 17.34 24.79 10.13
C GLU A 38 15.95 24.34 9.73
N THR A 39 14.99 24.48 10.64
CA THR A 39 13.61 24.06 10.38
C THR A 39 12.62 25.18 10.66
N TYR A 40 11.56 25.20 9.87
CA TYR A 40 10.50 26.19 9.94
C TYR A 40 9.14 25.48 10.00
N PRO A 41 8.12 26.05 10.67
CA PRO A 41 6.75 25.54 10.62
C PRO A 41 6.30 25.27 9.17
N ALA A 42 5.60 24.15 8.95
CA ALA A 42 5.06 23.75 7.65
C ALA A 42 6.07 23.54 6.51
N MET A 43 7.39 23.62 6.77
CA MET A 43 8.45 23.33 5.81
C MET A 43 8.33 21.92 5.25
N HIS A 44 8.60 21.75 3.94
CA HIS A 44 8.73 20.44 3.30
C HIS A 44 10.18 19.96 3.28
N TRP A 45 10.33 18.65 3.41
CA TRP A 45 11.57 17.92 3.24
C TRP A 45 11.29 16.63 2.49
N LEU A 46 11.98 16.40 1.38
CA LEU A 46 12.02 15.09 0.74
C LEU A 46 13.17 14.27 1.32
N ASP A 47 12.83 13.34 2.21
CA ASP A 47 13.75 12.42 2.88
C ASP A 47 14.13 11.29 1.92
N THR A 48 15.43 11.16 1.63
CA THR A 48 15.97 10.14 0.72
C THR A 48 16.82 9.10 1.45
N SER A 49 16.67 8.96 2.77
CA SER A 49 17.46 8.01 3.58
C SER A 49 17.05 6.55 3.36
N GLY A 50 15.79 6.31 3.00
CA GLY A 50 15.24 4.98 2.73
C GLY A 50 15.34 4.56 1.26
N ALA A 51 14.92 3.31 0.99
CA ALA A 51 14.84 2.78 -0.37
C ALA A 51 13.86 3.57 -1.26
N ASN A 52 12.80 4.13 -0.65
CA ASN A 52 11.84 5.01 -1.30
C ASN A 52 11.90 6.39 -0.63
N ALA A 53 11.81 7.46 -1.43
CA ALA A 53 11.81 8.82 -0.91
C ALA A 53 10.47 9.15 -0.23
N VAL A 54 10.53 9.83 0.91
CA VAL A 54 9.36 10.20 1.72
C VAL A 54 9.24 11.72 1.80
N LEU A 55 8.09 12.27 1.39
CA LEU A 55 7.77 13.66 1.61
C LEU A 55 7.33 13.85 3.06
N LYS A 56 8.10 14.64 3.80
CA LYS A 56 7.83 15.04 5.18
C LYS A 56 7.49 16.52 5.24
N GLN A 57 6.66 16.89 6.20
CA GLN A 57 6.32 18.28 6.48
C GLN A 57 6.46 18.56 7.98
N ARG A 58 7.09 19.69 8.34
CA ARG A 58 7.07 20.16 9.73
C ARG A 58 5.64 20.45 10.17
N ASN A 59 5.32 20.08 11.41
CA ASN A 59 4.06 20.48 12.03
C ASN A 59 4.01 22.00 12.26
N ALA A 60 2.83 22.51 12.64
CA ALA A 60 2.61 23.95 12.84
C ALA A 60 3.49 24.53 13.98
N ASP A 61 3.80 23.71 14.99
CA ASP A 61 4.64 24.12 16.12
C ASP A 61 6.14 23.97 15.85
N ASN A 62 6.53 23.43 14.69
CA ASN A 62 7.92 23.13 14.31
C ASN A 62 8.68 22.23 15.32
N THR A 63 7.97 21.27 15.90
CA THR A 63 8.51 20.33 16.89
C THR A 63 8.65 18.91 16.35
N ALA A 64 7.98 18.57 15.25
CA ALA A 64 7.99 17.22 14.68
C ALA A 64 7.81 17.24 13.16
N TRP A 65 8.26 16.16 12.50
CA TRP A 65 7.97 15.88 11.10
C TRP A 65 6.75 14.98 10.99
N ILE A 66 5.85 15.32 10.07
CA ILE A 66 4.71 14.50 9.71
C ILE A 66 4.98 13.94 8.31
N GLU A 67 4.86 12.62 8.16
CA GLU A 67 4.95 11.98 6.85
C GLU A 67 3.69 12.31 6.05
N ARG A 68 3.88 12.81 4.83
CA ARG A 68 2.78 13.12 3.90
C ARG A 68 2.58 12.00 2.90
N GLY A 69 3.66 11.30 2.55
CA GLY A 69 3.60 10.14 1.66
C GLY A 69 4.97 9.75 1.12
N THR A 70 5.01 8.61 0.45
CA THR A 70 6.20 8.04 -0.17
C THR A 70 6.08 8.06 -1.70
N PHE A 71 7.19 8.06 -2.40
CA PHE A 71 7.24 7.90 -3.85
C PHE A 71 7.71 6.49 -4.21
N ILE A 72 6.88 5.76 -4.96
CA ILE A 72 7.18 4.40 -5.45
C ILE A 72 6.79 4.36 -6.93
N ASP A 73 7.65 3.83 -7.79
CA ASP A 73 7.41 3.74 -9.24
C ASP A 73 6.93 5.06 -9.87
N ASN A 74 7.55 6.17 -9.48
CA ASN A 74 7.18 7.55 -9.88
C ASN A 74 5.74 7.96 -9.54
N LYS A 75 5.11 7.32 -8.55
CA LYS A 75 3.78 7.66 -8.05
C LYS A 75 3.87 8.12 -6.60
N PHE A 76 3.10 9.15 -6.27
CA PHE A 76 2.93 9.58 -4.89
C PHE A 76 1.91 8.70 -4.17
N HIS A 77 2.31 8.12 -3.06
CA HIS A 77 1.50 7.27 -2.20
C HIS A 77 1.34 8.03 -0.87
N SER A 78 0.17 8.64 -0.62
CA SER A 78 -0.04 9.41 0.62
C SER A 78 0.03 8.52 1.85
N ALA A 79 0.51 9.08 2.96
CA ALA A 79 0.60 8.38 4.24
C ALA A 79 -0.80 7.97 4.76
N ASP A 80 -1.81 8.82 4.54
CA ASP A 80 -3.19 8.60 4.99
C ASP A 80 -4.09 7.94 3.94
N ARG A 81 -3.53 7.27 2.92
CA ARG A 81 -4.40 6.63 1.91
C ARG A 81 -5.06 5.39 2.48
N THR A 82 -6.34 5.22 2.14
CA THR A 82 -6.95 3.91 2.12
C THR A 82 -6.32 3.09 0.99
N GLN A 83 -5.64 2.01 1.33
CA GLN A 83 -5.00 1.09 0.40
C GLN A 83 -6.03 0.09 -0.12
N ILE A 84 -6.04 -0.11 -1.44
CA ILE A 84 -6.77 -1.22 -2.06
C ILE A 84 -5.75 -2.31 -2.38
N ILE A 85 -5.87 -3.42 -1.67
CA ILE A 85 -5.06 -4.63 -1.89
C ILE A 85 -5.88 -5.56 -2.77
N VAL A 86 -5.31 -5.98 -3.91
CA VAL A 86 -5.91 -6.95 -4.82
C VAL A 86 -5.05 -8.21 -4.85
N ARG A 87 -5.66 -9.37 -4.65
CA ARG A 87 -4.99 -10.68 -4.72
C ARG A 87 -5.79 -11.65 -5.58
N GLU A 88 -5.09 -12.51 -6.30
CA GLU A 88 -5.67 -13.65 -6.99
C GLU A 88 -5.65 -14.85 -6.03
N LEU A 89 -6.81 -15.49 -5.86
CA LEU A 89 -6.97 -16.69 -5.04
C LEU A 89 -7.55 -17.80 -5.92
N THR A 90 -7.38 -19.06 -5.51
CA THR A 90 -7.97 -20.20 -6.21
C THR A 90 -8.62 -21.12 -5.20
N LEU A 91 -9.90 -21.43 -5.41
CA LEU A 91 -10.51 -22.57 -4.75
C LEU A 91 -10.11 -23.84 -5.51
N SER A 92 -9.48 -24.78 -4.80
CA SER A 92 -9.15 -26.09 -5.36
C SER A 92 -10.38 -27.01 -5.34
N THR A 93 -10.22 -28.22 -5.87
CA THR A 93 -11.21 -29.29 -5.77
C THR A 93 -11.05 -30.15 -4.50
N GLU A 94 -10.05 -29.84 -3.67
CA GLU A 94 -9.76 -30.56 -2.44
C GLU A 94 -10.40 -29.84 -1.25
N TRP A 95 -11.41 -30.45 -0.66
CA TRP A 95 -12.15 -29.90 0.46
C TRP A 95 -12.01 -30.81 1.67
N GLU A 96 -11.87 -30.19 2.84
CA GLU A 96 -11.92 -30.87 4.13
C GLU A 96 -13.37 -31.19 4.51
N GLY A 97 -13.56 -32.36 5.13
CA GLY A 97 -14.85 -32.87 5.59
C GLY A 97 -15.48 -33.89 4.64
N ASP A 98 -16.05 -34.95 5.22
CA ASP A 98 -16.80 -35.97 4.47
C ASP A 98 -18.29 -35.60 4.27
N SER A 99 -18.73 -34.51 4.89
CA SER A 99 -20.11 -34.01 4.84
C SER A 99 -20.15 -32.50 5.06
N VAL A 100 -21.30 -31.89 4.75
CA VAL A 100 -21.51 -30.45 4.94
C VAL A 100 -21.35 -30.07 6.42
N PRO A 101 -20.64 -28.96 6.73
CA PRO A 101 -19.99 -28.06 5.79
C PRO A 101 -18.63 -28.56 5.32
N PHE A 102 -18.42 -28.55 4.00
CA PHE A 102 -17.08 -28.72 3.43
C PHE A 102 -16.29 -27.43 3.63
N THR A 103 -15.00 -27.54 3.97
CA THR A 103 -14.15 -26.37 4.22
C THR A 103 -12.87 -26.37 3.40
N GLN A 104 -12.40 -25.18 3.01
CA GLN A 104 -11.09 -24.99 2.39
C GLN A 104 -10.46 -23.72 2.93
N GLU A 105 -9.21 -23.81 3.36
CA GLU A 105 -8.44 -22.66 3.84
C GLU A 105 -7.52 -22.15 2.74
N ILE A 106 -7.55 -20.84 2.52
CA ILE A 106 -6.63 -20.15 1.61
C ILE A 106 -5.80 -19.17 2.44
N GLU A 107 -4.48 -19.34 2.43
CA GLU A 107 -3.54 -18.42 3.06
C GLU A 107 -3.47 -17.10 2.27
N VAL A 108 -3.51 -16.00 3.00
CA VAL A 108 -3.46 -14.64 2.45
C VAL A 108 -2.58 -13.80 3.37
N GLU A 109 -1.38 -13.45 2.89
CA GLU A 109 -0.45 -12.61 3.64
C GLU A 109 -1.06 -11.26 4.03
N GLU A 110 -0.69 -10.77 5.22
CA GLU A 110 -1.09 -9.47 5.76
C GLU A 110 -2.61 -9.29 5.97
N LEU A 111 -3.39 -10.37 6.04
CA LEU A 111 -4.81 -10.35 6.42
C LEU A 111 -4.96 -10.46 7.94
N SER A 112 -5.88 -9.70 8.53
CA SER A 112 -6.22 -9.68 9.96
C SER A 112 -7.69 -10.02 10.18
N GLU A 113 -8.08 -10.44 11.39
CA GLU A 113 -9.47 -10.82 11.70
C GLU A 113 -10.51 -9.69 11.55
N THR A 114 -10.07 -8.42 11.58
CA THR A 114 -10.95 -7.25 11.37
C THR A 114 -11.13 -6.90 9.90
N ASP A 115 -10.38 -7.53 9.00
CA ASP A 115 -10.45 -7.25 7.57
C ASP A 115 -11.71 -7.85 6.95
N ALA A 116 -12.38 -7.03 6.11
CA ALA A 116 -13.60 -7.42 5.41
C ALA A 116 -13.37 -7.41 3.88
N PRO A 117 -12.66 -8.41 3.33
CA PRO A 117 -12.40 -8.47 1.91
C PRO A 117 -13.68 -8.73 1.10
N THR A 118 -13.77 -8.12 -0.08
CA THR A 118 -14.77 -8.47 -1.09
C THR A 118 -14.18 -9.53 -2.02
N ILE A 119 -14.89 -10.63 -2.21
CA ILE A 119 -14.47 -11.74 -3.07
C ILE A 119 -15.32 -11.75 -4.34
N THR A 120 -14.65 -11.77 -5.49
CA THR A 120 -15.28 -11.82 -6.81
C THR A 120 -14.76 -13.02 -7.57
N ILE A 121 -15.63 -13.77 -8.23
CA ILE A 121 -15.21 -14.85 -9.14
C ILE A 121 -14.61 -14.27 -10.43
N VAL A 122 -13.55 -14.88 -10.94
CA VAL A 122 -12.92 -14.51 -12.22
C VAL A 122 -12.96 -15.70 -13.18
N PRO A 123 -14.11 -16.02 -13.80
CA PRO A 123 -14.23 -17.16 -14.69
C PRO A 123 -13.43 -16.98 -15.99
N ALA A 124 -12.69 -18.01 -16.40
CA ALA A 124 -11.89 -18.00 -17.62
C ALA A 124 -12.34 -19.07 -18.64
N GLY A 125 -11.94 -18.89 -19.90
CA GLY A 125 -12.24 -19.83 -21.00
C GLY A 125 -13.46 -19.45 -21.82
N THR A 126 -14.07 -20.45 -22.47
CA THR A 126 -15.31 -20.34 -23.23
C THR A 126 -16.51 -20.04 -22.32
N HIS A 127 -17.60 -19.52 -22.87
CA HIS A 127 -18.80 -19.21 -22.10
C HIS A 127 -19.33 -20.43 -21.30
N SER A 128 -19.26 -21.64 -21.87
CA SER A 128 -19.68 -22.86 -21.18
C SER A 128 -18.79 -23.19 -19.97
N GLU A 129 -17.47 -23.01 -20.10
CA GLU A 129 -16.52 -23.23 -18.99
C GLU A 129 -16.69 -22.18 -17.89
N GLN A 130 -16.96 -20.93 -18.28
CA GLN A 130 -17.26 -19.85 -17.34
C GLN A 130 -18.54 -20.13 -16.55
N MET A 131 -19.62 -20.57 -17.21
CA MET A 131 -20.86 -20.95 -16.52
C MET A 131 -20.67 -22.15 -15.59
N ALA A 132 -19.84 -23.12 -15.97
CA ALA A 132 -19.49 -24.24 -15.09
C ALA A 132 -18.77 -23.74 -13.82
N GLN A 133 -17.78 -22.85 -13.95
CA GLN A 133 -17.09 -22.25 -12.80
C GLN A 133 -18.03 -21.42 -11.90
N VAL A 134 -18.97 -20.67 -12.48
CA VAL A 134 -20.00 -19.94 -11.72
C VAL A 134 -20.91 -20.90 -10.95
N ALA A 135 -21.28 -22.04 -11.55
CA ALA A 135 -22.05 -23.07 -10.88
C ALA A 135 -21.27 -23.68 -9.70
N GLU A 136 -19.97 -23.93 -9.87
CA GLU A 136 -19.09 -24.38 -8.78
C GLU A 136 -19.02 -23.36 -7.64
N PHE A 137 -18.83 -22.07 -7.94
CA PHE A 137 -18.80 -21.03 -6.90
C PHE A 137 -20.12 -20.88 -6.17
N SER A 138 -21.26 -21.18 -6.80
CA SER A 138 -22.58 -21.19 -6.14
C SER A 138 -22.72 -22.25 -5.04
N LYS A 139 -21.78 -23.20 -4.96
CA LYS A 139 -21.67 -24.17 -3.86
C LYS A 139 -21.09 -23.54 -2.60
N VAL A 140 -20.25 -22.51 -2.74
CA VAL A 140 -19.66 -21.77 -1.64
C VAL A 140 -20.68 -20.75 -1.13
N TYR A 141 -20.93 -20.75 0.18
CA TYR A 141 -21.94 -19.88 0.79
C TYR A 141 -21.36 -18.90 1.81
N ARG A 142 -20.11 -19.09 2.23
CA ARG A 142 -19.47 -18.25 3.25
C ARG A 142 -17.96 -18.29 3.10
N GLY A 143 -17.32 -17.12 3.23
CA GLY A 143 -15.89 -16.98 3.52
C GLY A 143 -15.74 -16.31 4.88
N VAL A 144 -14.88 -16.84 5.74
CA VAL A 144 -14.56 -16.27 7.05
C VAL A 144 -13.10 -15.87 7.06
N THR A 145 -12.86 -14.57 7.26
CA THR A 145 -11.52 -14.04 7.42
C THR A 145 -11.02 -14.27 8.84
N THR A 146 -9.79 -14.76 8.95
CA THR A 146 -9.01 -14.82 10.20
C THR A 146 -7.60 -14.32 9.89
N ASP A 147 -6.75 -14.19 10.92
CA ASP A 147 -5.37 -13.75 10.71
C ASP A 147 -4.64 -14.65 9.71
N GLY A 148 -4.10 -14.06 8.65
CA GLY A 148 -3.35 -14.71 7.59
C GLY A 148 -4.13 -15.64 6.65
N LYS A 149 -5.46 -15.77 6.78
CA LYS A 149 -6.23 -16.71 5.92
C LYS A 149 -7.72 -16.43 5.80
N ILE A 150 -8.32 -16.99 4.76
CA ILE A 150 -9.78 -17.06 4.57
C ILE A 150 -10.21 -18.51 4.53
N THR A 151 -11.15 -18.90 5.40
CA THR A 151 -11.80 -20.21 5.38
C THR A 151 -13.10 -20.13 4.60
N PHE A 152 -13.17 -20.81 3.47
CA PHE A 152 -14.38 -20.95 2.67
C PHE A 152 -15.20 -22.15 3.11
N TYR A 153 -16.52 -22.01 3.12
CA TYR A 153 -17.48 -23.05 3.45
C TYR A 153 -18.41 -23.31 2.26
N ALA A 154 -18.59 -24.58 1.93
CA ALA A 154 -19.42 -25.01 0.83
C ALA A 154 -20.48 -26.02 1.24
N LYS A 155 -21.62 -25.99 0.54
CA LYS A 155 -22.70 -27.00 0.66
C LYS A 155 -22.35 -28.30 -0.06
N GLU A 156 -21.41 -28.23 -1.01
CA GLU A 156 -20.90 -29.35 -1.79
C GLU A 156 -19.46 -29.02 -2.17
N ALA A 157 -18.57 -30.01 -2.19
CA ALA A 157 -17.21 -29.81 -2.70
C ALA A 157 -17.25 -29.41 -4.18
N THR A 158 -16.38 -28.47 -4.55
CA THR A 158 -16.23 -28.10 -5.96
C THR A 158 -15.51 -29.21 -6.72
N VAL A 159 -15.91 -29.43 -7.97
CA VAL A 159 -15.31 -30.45 -8.85
C VAL A 159 -14.44 -29.85 -9.95
N LEU A 160 -14.44 -28.53 -10.06
CA LEU A 160 -13.50 -27.77 -10.88
C LEU A 160 -12.85 -26.67 -10.03
N PRO A 161 -11.59 -26.30 -10.31
CA PRO A 161 -10.96 -25.14 -9.68
C PRO A 161 -11.72 -23.86 -10.02
N VAL A 162 -11.83 -22.95 -9.06
CA VAL A 162 -12.49 -21.64 -9.26
C VAL A 162 -11.48 -20.53 -8.96
N ALA A 163 -11.18 -19.72 -9.97
CA ALA A 163 -10.35 -18.53 -9.81
C ALA A 163 -11.17 -17.39 -9.17
N LEU A 164 -10.58 -16.74 -8.18
CA LEU A 164 -11.18 -15.66 -7.42
C LEU A 164 -10.23 -14.45 -7.41
N GLN A 165 -10.82 -13.27 -7.27
CA GLN A 165 -10.12 -12.04 -6.96
C GLN A 165 -10.63 -11.53 -5.61
N MET A 166 -9.68 -11.33 -4.70
CA MET A 166 -9.91 -10.64 -3.44
C MET A 166 -9.58 -9.17 -3.62
N GLN A 167 -10.49 -8.30 -3.17
CA GLN A 167 -10.24 -6.89 -2.99
C GLN A 167 -10.43 -6.53 -1.51
N LEU A 168 -9.39 -5.98 -0.89
CA LEU A 168 -9.42 -5.53 0.49
C LEU A 168 -9.11 -4.03 0.55
N ILE A 169 -9.89 -3.31 1.34
CA ILE A 169 -9.74 -1.88 1.58
C ILE A 169 -9.17 -1.73 2.99
N LYS A 170 -7.94 -1.23 3.12
CA LYS A 170 -7.23 -0.99 4.39
C LYS A 170 -6.97 0.48 4.64
#